data_AF-A0A920AHT5-F1
#
_entry.id   AF-A0A920AHT5-F1
#
_cell.length_a   1.000
_cell.length_b   1.000
_cell.length_c   1.000
_cell.angle_alpha   90.00
_cell.angle_beta   90.00
_cell.angle_gamma   90.00
#
_symmetry.space_group_name_H-M   'P 1'
#
loop_
_entity.id
_entity.type
_entity.pdbx_description
1 polymer ?
#
loop_
_entity_poly.entity_id
_entity_poly.type
_entity_poly.pdbx_seq_one_letter_code
_entity_poly.pdbx_strand_id
1 'polypeptide(L)'
;MITNYERILDIILDDLIPLTKISINEGNKIFGGFIVKKSDLSLVCLGTNQEIKNPLFHGEISTLFNLFEKKLFNTKDYYFISTHQPCSMCLSAITWAGFDNFYYFFSYTDTKEGFHIPHDLKILTEVFKIKDGKYNINNDYWESYSILSEIKRLGIESSLSDKIYQIKEEYQKMSEIYQKSKIDNKIPLN
;
A
#
# COMPACT_ATOMS: atom_id res chain seq x y z
N MET A 1 11.27 -4.76 -13.49
CA MET A 1 9.91 -5.20 -13.10
C MET A 1 10.01 -6.52 -12.34
N ILE A 2 9.12 -6.73 -11.36
CA ILE A 2 9.06 -7.95 -10.56
C ILE A 2 8.63 -9.13 -11.44
N THR A 3 9.30 -10.27 -11.30
CA THR A 3 8.95 -11.52 -12.01
C THR A 3 8.46 -12.62 -11.07
N ASN A 4 8.91 -12.62 -9.81
CA ASN A 4 8.45 -13.55 -8.78
C ASN A 4 7.42 -12.87 -7.88
N TYR A 5 6.15 -12.92 -8.29
CA TYR A 5 5.04 -12.38 -7.51
C TYR A 5 4.66 -13.27 -6.32
N GLU A 6 4.98 -14.55 -6.34
CA GLU A 6 4.73 -15.44 -5.19
C GLU A 6 5.42 -14.89 -3.93
N ARG A 7 6.70 -14.51 -4.05
CA ARG A 7 7.45 -13.90 -2.94
C ARG A 7 6.80 -12.61 -2.41
N ILE A 8 6.21 -11.80 -3.30
CA ILE A 8 5.53 -10.56 -2.90
C ILE A 8 4.25 -10.88 -2.12
N LEU A 9 3.50 -11.88 -2.55
CA LEU A 9 2.29 -12.33 -1.85
C LEU A 9 2.62 -12.98 -0.50
N ASP A 10 3.73 -13.73 -0.42
CA ASP A 10 4.23 -14.30 0.85
C ASP A 10 4.53 -13.20 1.86
N ILE A 11 5.25 -12.14 1.45
CA ILE A 11 5.54 -11.02 2.35
C ILE A 11 4.26 -10.33 2.81
N ILE A 12 3.24 -10.20 1.94
CA ILE A 12 1.95 -9.64 2.36
C ILE A 12 1.32 -10.53 3.44
N LEU A 13 1.25 -11.84 3.20
CA LEU A 13 0.59 -12.81 4.08
C LEU A 13 1.30 -13.00 5.41
N ASP A 14 2.61 -13.25 5.36
CA ASP A 14 3.38 -13.78 6.47
C ASP A 14 4.04 -12.68 7.30
N ASP A 15 4.37 -11.54 6.68
CA ASP A 15 5.08 -10.44 7.35
C ASP A 15 4.18 -9.22 7.59
N LEU A 16 3.47 -8.73 6.57
CA LEU A 16 2.74 -7.46 6.66
C LEU A 16 1.39 -7.59 7.37
N ILE A 17 0.55 -8.55 6.99
CA ILE A 17 -0.78 -8.73 7.60
C ILE A 17 -0.72 -8.89 9.12
N PRO A 18 0.20 -9.67 9.72
CA PRO A 18 0.32 -9.75 11.18
C PRO A 18 0.58 -8.38 11.83
N LEU A 19 1.44 -7.54 11.25
CA LEU A 19 1.68 -6.19 11.75
C LEU A 19 0.48 -5.27 11.56
N THR A 20 -0.23 -5.40 10.43
CA THR A 20 -1.45 -4.61 10.16
C THR A 20 -2.54 -4.94 11.18
N LYS A 21 -2.70 -6.22 11.57
CA LYS A 21 -3.65 -6.64 12.62
C LYS A 21 -3.36 -5.96 13.97
N ILE A 22 -2.08 -5.85 14.35
CA ILE A 22 -1.67 -5.14 15.57
C ILE A 22 -2.06 -3.65 15.46
N SER A 23 -1.69 -3.01 14.34
CA SER A 23 -1.99 -1.59 14.09
C SER A 23 -3.50 -1.27 14.09
N ILE A 24 -4.34 -2.18 13.59
CA ILE A 24 -5.81 -2.03 13.63
C ILE A 24 -6.35 -2.11 15.06
N ASN A 25 -5.80 -3.00 15.90
CA ASN A 25 -6.20 -3.09 17.30
C ASN A 25 -5.85 -1.82 18.10
N GLU A 26 -4.88 -1.03 17.62
CA GLU A 26 -4.56 0.30 18.15
C GLU A 26 -5.48 1.41 17.60
N GLY A 27 -6.36 1.10 16.64
CA GLY A 27 -7.34 2.02 16.07
C GLY A 27 -6.96 2.64 14.72
N ASN A 28 -5.85 2.21 14.11
CA ASN A 28 -5.39 2.69 12.81
C ASN A 28 -6.10 1.99 11.63
N LYS A 29 -6.07 2.61 10.45
CA LYS A 29 -6.59 1.99 9.22
C LYS A 29 -5.75 0.80 8.77
N ILE A 30 -6.33 -0.02 7.89
CA ILE A 30 -5.80 -1.29 7.42
C ILE A 30 -4.62 -1.18 6.43
N PHE A 31 -4.11 0.02 6.15
CA PHE A 31 -3.14 0.24 5.07
C PHE A 31 -1.70 -0.01 5.53
N GLY A 32 -0.86 -0.45 4.59
CA GLY A 32 0.54 -0.78 4.84
C GLY A 32 1.34 -0.91 3.56
N GLY A 33 2.65 -1.09 3.72
CA GLY A 33 3.59 -1.26 2.63
C GLY A 33 4.89 -1.88 3.11
N PHE A 34 5.77 -2.14 2.16
CA PHE A 34 7.11 -2.67 2.41
C PHE A 34 8.05 -2.39 1.24
N ILE A 35 9.35 -2.48 1.54
CA ILE A 35 10.42 -2.31 0.57
C ILE A 35 11.13 -3.64 0.38
N VAL A 36 11.35 -4.03 -0.88
CA VAL A 36 12.20 -5.18 -1.23
C VAL A 36 13.34 -4.76 -2.15
N LYS A 37 14.47 -5.46 -2.09
CA LYS A 37 15.56 -5.24 -3.04
C LYS A 37 15.19 -5.72 -4.44
N LYS A 38 15.57 -4.98 -5.47
CA LYS A 38 15.38 -5.40 -6.87
C LYS A 38 16.19 -6.64 -7.22
N SER A 39 17.34 -6.85 -6.59
CA SER A 39 18.28 -7.94 -6.90
C SER A 39 17.75 -9.34 -6.55
N ASP A 40 17.04 -9.46 -5.44
CA ASP A 40 16.69 -10.77 -4.86
C ASP A 40 15.31 -10.79 -4.17
N LEU A 41 14.56 -9.69 -4.19
CA LEU A 41 13.29 -9.51 -3.49
C LEU A 41 13.36 -9.75 -1.98
N SER A 42 14.55 -9.62 -1.38
CA SER A 42 14.71 -9.65 0.07
C SER A 42 13.98 -8.48 0.72
N LEU A 43 13.26 -8.77 1.80
CA LEU A 43 12.52 -7.78 2.58
C LEU A 43 13.49 -6.86 3.33
N VAL A 44 13.31 -5.56 3.16
CA VAL A 44 14.17 -4.52 3.78
C VAL A 44 13.49 -3.91 5.01
N CYS A 45 12.24 -3.49 4.84
CA CYS A 45 11.42 -2.92 5.90
C CYS A 45 9.93 -3.02 5.57
N LEU A 46 9.10 -2.99 6.60
CA LEU A 46 7.64 -2.94 6.55
C LEU A 46 7.17 -1.62 7.17
N GLY A 47 5.97 -1.18 6.84
CA GLY A 47 5.29 -0.08 7.52
C GLY A 47 3.77 -0.25 7.45
N THR A 48 3.09 0.14 8.52
CA THR A 48 1.62 0.14 8.64
C THR A 48 1.13 1.53 9.05
N ASN A 49 -0.16 1.80 8.87
CA ASN A 49 -0.74 3.06 9.35
C ASN A 49 -0.49 3.24 10.86
N GLN A 50 -0.16 4.47 11.24
CA GLN A 50 0.02 4.93 12.62
C GLN A 50 -0.67 6.30 12.80
N GLU A 51 -1.84 6.47 12.17
CA GLU A 51 -2.65 7.70 12.18
C GLU A 51 -3.04 8.17 13.58
N ILE A 52 -3.20 7.23 14.53
CA ILE A 52 -3.46 7.55 15.94
C ILE A 52 -2.30 8.33 16.56
N LYS A 53 -1.06 8.00 16.18
CA LYS A 53 0.15 8.70 16.63
C LYS A 53 0.33 10.02 15.87
N ASN A 54 0.13 10.00 14.56
CA ASN A 54 0.18 11.18 13.70
C ASN A 54 -0.67 10.92 12.46
N PRO A 55 -1.66 11.76 12.13
CA PRO A 55 -2.57 11.52 11.00
C PRO A 55 -1.87 11.44 9.64
N LEU A 56 -0.63 11.91 9.52
CA LEU A 56 0.17 11.80 8.30
C LEU A 56 0.89 10.45 8.16
N PHE A 57 0.95 9.64 9.23
CA PHE A 57 1.64 8.35 9.21
C PHE A 57 0.76 7.27 8.56
N HIS A 58 0.51 7.44 7.28
CA HIS A 58 -0.02 6.40 6.41
C HIS A 58 1.00 5.27 6.24
N GLY A 59 0.57 4.10 5.80
CA GLY A 59 1.40 2.90 5.63
C GLY A 59 2.62 3.16 4.76
N GLU A 60 2.45 3.93 3.70
CA GLU A 60 3.53 4.33 2.80
C GLU A 60 4.51 5.28 3.48
N ILE A 61 4.01 6.25 4.25
CA ILE A 61 4.83 7.21 5.00
C ILE A 61 5.61 6.50 6.11
N SER A 62 4.96 5.62 6.88
CA SER A 62 5.59 4.76 7.87
C SER A 62 6.67 3.88 7.23
N THR A 63 6.41 3.33 6.04
CA THR A 63 7.38 2.52 5.30
C THR A 63 8.62 3.33 4.92
N LEU A 64 8.44 4.55 4.40
CA LEU A 64 9.55 5.46 4.07
C LEU A 64 10.34 5.86 5.32
N PHE A 65 9.65 6.16 6.42
CA PHE A 65 10.30 6.50 7.68
C PHE A 65 11.20 5.35 8.15
N ASN A 66 10.68 4.13 8.18
CA ASN A 66 11.42 2.93 8.56
C ASN A 66 12.61 2.63 7.62
N LEU A 67 12.48 2.93 6.32
CA LEU A 67 13.57 2.81 5.35
C LEU A 67 14.72 3.79 5.67
N PHE A 68 14.39 5.06 5.90
CA PHE A 68 15.39 6.10 6.13
C PHE A 68 15.99 6.06 7.54
N GLU A 69 15.30 5.52 8.54
CA GLU A 69 15.90 5.18 9.84
C GLU A 69 17.03 4.15 9.69
N LYS A 70 16.93 3.24 8.70
CA LYS A 70 18.01 2.30 8.34
C LYS A 70 19.14 2.95 7.53
N LYS A 71 19.07 4.26 7.26
CA LYS A 71 20.04 5.03 6.45
C LYS A 71 20.20 4.50 5.02
N LEU A 72 19.12 3.95 4.45
CA LEU A 72 19.10 3.44 3.07
C LEU A 72 18.56 4.53 2.14
N PHE A 73 19.47 5.21 1.43
CA PHE A 73 19.13 6.37 0.58
C PHE A 73 19.10 6.07 -0.92
N ASN A 74 19.68 4.96 -1.38
CA ASN A 74 19.66 4.61 -2.81
C ASN A 74 18.37 3.89 -3.19
N THR A 75 17.24 4.62 -3.17
CA THR A 75 15.89 4.09 -3.41
C THR A 75 15.70 3.38 -4.75
N LYS A 76 16.55 3.68 -5.75
CA LYS A 76 16.53 3.02 -7.07
C LYS A 76 16.93 1.55 -7.04
N ASP A 77 17.54 1.06 -5.96
CA ASP A 77 17.86 -0.36 -5.79
C ASP A 77 16.67 -1.19 -5.28
N TYR A 78 15.51 -0.55 -5.05
CA TYR A 78 14.38 -1.17 -4.37
C TYR A 78 13.06 -1.05 -5.13
N TYR A 79 12.16 -2.00 -4.88
CA TYR A 79 10.76 -1.89 -5.23
C TYR A 79 9.96 -1.40 -4.03
N PHE A 80 9.14 -0.37 -4.23
CA PHE A 80 8.17 0.07 -3.22
C PHE A 80 6.88 -0.71 -3.40
N ILE A 81 6.44 -1.44 -2.38
CA ILE A 81 5.18 -2.19 -2.41
C ILE A 81 4.21 -1.55 -1.43
N SER A 82 3.04 -1.16 -1.92
CA SER A 82 1.91 -0.71 -1.10
C SER A 82 0.78 -1.73 -1.17
N THR A 83 0.00 -1.90 -0.11
CA THR A 83 -1.17 -2.77 -0.18
C THR A 83 -2.30 -2.11 -0.93
N HIS A 84 -2.44 -0.79 -0.82
CA HIS A 84 -3.46 -0.01 -1.50
C HIS A 84 -2.81 1.02 -2.41
N GLN A 85 -3.51 1.39 -3.47
CA GLN A 85 -3.06 2.43 -4.39
C GLN A 85 -2.83 3.74 -3.61
N PRO A 86 -1.61 4.31 -3.64
CA PRO A 86 -1.27 5.39 -2.71
C PRO A 86 -2.11 6.66 -2.90
N CYS A 87 -2.44 7.36 -1.82
CA CYS A 87 -3.15 8.64 -1.91
C CYS A 87 -2.22 9.76 -2.43
N SER A 88 -2.77 10.94 -2.76
CA SER A 88 -1.99 12.08 -3.30
C SER A 88 -0.77 12.50 -2.45
N MET A 89 -0.88 12.43 -1.12
CA MET A 89 0.23 12.68 -0.20
C MET A 89 1.31 11.61 -0.35
N CYS A 90 0.92 10.32 -0.28
CA CYS A 90 1.85 9.20 -0.37
C CYS A 90 2.52 9.12 -1.75
N LEU A 91 1.79 9.40 -2.84
CA LEU A 91 2.37 9.54 -4.19
C LEU A 91 3.47 10.59 -4.21
N SER A 92 3.21 11.78 -3.64
CA SER A 92 4.21 12.85 -3.56
C SER A 92 5.40 12.44 -2.70
N ALA A 93 5.17 11.75 -1.59
CA ALA A 93 6.23 11.27 -0.70
C ALA A 93 7.14 10.23 -1.36
N ILE A 94 6.58 9.26 -2.10
CA ILE A 94 7.33 8.27 -2.87
C ILE A 94 8.19 8.97 -3.94
N THR A 95 7.63 9.97 -4.63
CA THR A 95 8.38 10.81 -5.59
C THR A 95 9.55 11.53 -4.92
N TRP A 96 9.31 12.24 -3.81
CA TRP A 96 10.36 12.98 -3.10
C TRP A 96 11.42 12.07 -2.46
N ALA A 97 11.04 10.85 -2.09
CA ALA A 97 11.97 9.84 -1.62
C ALA A 97 12.88 9.31 -2.74
N GLY A 98 12.58 9.58 -4.01
CA GLY A 98 13.42 9.22 -5.15
C GLY A 98 13.20 7.80 -5.66
N PHE A 99 12.07 7.18 -5.37
CA PHE A 99 11.70 5.91 -6.00
C PHE A 99 11.38 6.12 -7.48
N ASP A 100 11.88 5.19 -8.31
CA ASP A 100 11.59 5.14 -9.75
C ASP A 100 10.43 4.19 -10.09
N ASN A 101 9.82 3.58 -9.07
CA ASN A 101 8.72 2.65 -9.21
C ASN A 101 7.89 2.53 -7.93
N PHE A 102 6.65 2.06 -8.07
CA PHE A 102 5.95 1.40 -6.98
C PHE A 102 4.90 0.39 -7.50
N TYR A 103 4.51 -0.53 -6.62
CA TYR A 103 3.50 -1.55 -6.88
C TYR A 103 2.39 -1.44 -5.85
N TYR A 104 1.16 -1.74 -6.25
CA TYR A 104 0.01 -1.79 -5.35
C TYR A 104 -0.88 -3.02 -5.57
N PHE A 105 -1.50 -3.53 -4.50
CA PHE A 105 -2.36 -4.71 -4.58
C PHE A 105 -3.83 -4.34 -4.82
N PHE A 106 -4.41 -3.49 -3.98
CA PHE A 106 -5.78 -2.99 -4.06
C PHE A 106 -5.84 -1.64 -4.79
N SER A 107 -6.71 -1.50 -5.77
CA SER A 107 -6.96 -0.24 -6.49
C SER A 107 -7.82 0.73 -5.69
N TYR A 108 -7.97 1.97 -6.16
CA TYR A 108 -8.95 2.89 -5.57
C TYR A 108 -10.40 2.38 -5.65
N THR A 109 -10.75 1.60 -6.68
CA THR A 109 -12.08 0.99 -6.78
C THR A 109 -12.29 0.01 -5.64
N ASP A 110 -11.30 -0.87 -5.39
CA ASP A 110 -11.33 -1.80 -4.26
C ASP A 110 -11.41 -1.03 -2.92
N THR A 111 -10.63 0.06 -2.79
CA THR A 111 -10.61 0.94 -1.61
C THR A 111 -11.97 1.59 -1.32
N LYS A 112 -12.60 2.14 -2.35
CA LYS A 112 -13.88 2.83 -2.25
C LYS A 112 -15.03 1.86 -1.95
N GLU A 113 -15.09 0.76 -2.69
CA GLU A 113 -16.23 -0.15 -2.68
C GLU A 113 -16.11 -1.22 -1.58
N GLY A 114 -14.91 -1.74 -1.36
CA GLY A 114 -14.65 -2.79 -0.36
C GLY A 114 -14.36 -2.25 1.05
N PHE A 115 -13.70 -1.10 1.15
CA PHE A 115 -13.16 -0.62 2.44
C PHE A 115 -13.81 0.67 2.96
N HIS A 116 -14.69 1.32 2.18
CA HIS A 116 -15.47 2.51 2.58
C HIS A 116 -14.61 3.69 3.06
N ILE A 117 -13.44 3.89 2.45
CA ILE A 117 -12.52 5.00 2.75
C ILE A 117 -12.37 5.87 1.48
N PRO A 118 -13.31 6.82 1.21
CA PRO A 118 -13.37 7.51 -0.07
C PRO A 118 -12.52 8.80 -0.17
N HIS A 119 -11.88 9.21 0.92
CA HIS A 119 -11.28 10.55 1.04
C HIS A 119 -10.16 10.77 0.02
N ASP A 120 -9.40 9.74 -0.34
CA ASP A 120 -8.30 9.84 -1.29
C ASP A 120 -8.78 10.31 -2.67
N LEU A 121 -9.88 9.71 -3.18
CA LEU A 121 -10.49 10.11 -4.45
C LEU A 121 -11.09 11.52 -4.39
N LYS A 122 -11.66 11.89 -3.24
CA LYS A 122 -12.21 13.24 -3.04
C LYS A 122 -11.09 14.28 -3.03
N ILE A 123 -9.96 14.02 -2.36
CA ILE A 123 -8.80 14.92 -2.34
C ILE A 123 -8.22 15.06 -3.75
N LEU A 124 -8.03 13.96 -4.48
CA LEU A 124 -7.57 13.99 -5.87
C LEU A 124 -8.48 14.87 -6.75
N THR A 125 -9.80 14.73 -6.57
CA THR A 125 -10.78 15.50 -7.34
C THR A 125 -10.81 16.97 -6.94
N GLU A 126 -10.87 17.27 -5.64
CA GLU A 126 -11.10 18.63 -5.15
C GLU A 126 -9.83 19.49 -5.19
N VAL A 127 -8.71 18.94 -4.71
CA VAL A 127 -7.43 19.65 -4.56
C VAL A 127 -6.64 19.62 -5.87
N PHE A 128 -6.62 18.50 -6.58
CA PHE A 128 -5.76 18.31 -7.76
C PHE A 128 -6.53 18.28 -9.10
N LYS A 129 -7.86 18.38 -9.08
CA LYS A 129 -8.73 18.29 -10.27
C LYS A 129 -8.56 16.99 -11.08
N ILE A 130 -8.13 15.92 -10.43
CA ILE A 130 -7.99 14.58 -11.00
C ILE A 130 -9.26 13.78 -10.70
N LYS A 131 -10.00 13.41 -11.75
CA LYS A 131 -11.24 12.63 -11.62
C LYS A 131 -10.95 11.13 -11.58
N ASP A 132 -11.77 10.39 -10.84
CA ASP A 132 -11.76 8.92 -10.77
C ASP A 132 -10.38 8.31 -10.44
N GLY A 133 -9.53 9.05 -9.73
CA GLY A 133 -8.18 8.60 -9.39
C GLY A 133 -7.25 8.44 -10.60
N LYS A 134 -7.58 9.00 -11.76
CA LYS A 134 -6.80 8.91 -13.01
C LYS A 134 -5.59 9.83 -13.00
N TYR A 135 -4.73 9.70 -11.99
CA TYR A 135 -3.41 10.34 -12.00
C TYR A 135 -2.51 9.66 -13.04
N ASN A 136 -1.41 10.32 -13.42
CA ASN A 136 -0.49 9.76 -14.41
C ASN A 136 0.35 8.60 -13.82
N ILE A 137 0.04 7.37 -14.21
CA ILE A 137 0.65 6.15 -13.69
C ILE A 137 2.05 5.85 -14.25
N ASN A 138 2.46 6.55 -15.31
CA ASN A 138 3.80 6.51 -15.92
C ASN A 138 4.23 7.94 -16.24
N ASN A 139 5.23 8.45 -15.53
CA ASN A 139 5.68 9.83 -15.62
C ASN A 139 7.21 9.91 -15.46
N ASP A 140 7.76 11.12 -15.56
CA ASP A 140 9.21 11.36 -15.52
C ASP A 140 9.90 10.93 -14.20
N TYR A 141 9.13 10.65 -13.14
CA TYR A 141 9.66 10.22 -11.85
C TYR A 141 9.61 8.70 -11.67
N TRP A 142 8.48 8.08 -11.98
CA TRP A 142 8.28 6.65 -11.74
C TRP A 142 7.22 6.01 -12.64
N GLU A 143 7.29 4.69 -12.70
CA GLU A 143 6.23 3.82 -13.22
C GLU A 143 5.51 3.10 -12.06
N SER A 144 4.19 3.04 -12.13
CA SER A 144 3.38 2.31 -11.14
C SER A 144 2.66 1.11 -11.73
N TYR A 145 2.52 0.06 -10.93
CA TYR A 145 1.99 -1.21 -11.40
C TYR A 145 0.98 -1.81 -10.41
N SER A 146 -0.15 -2.27 -10.94
CA SER A 146 -1.07 -3.14 -10.21
C SER A 146 -0.50 -4.56 -10.17
N ILE A 147 -0.30 -5.09 -8.96
CA ILE A 147 0.20 -6.46 -8.75
C ILE A 147 -0.72 -7.48 -9.43
N LEU A 148 -2.03 -7.32 -9.27
CA LEU A 148 -3.01 -8.24 -9.86
C LEU A 148 -3.00 -8.17 -11.40
N SER A 149 -2.84 -6.98 -11.97
CA SER A 149 -2.75 -6.81 -13.42
C SER A 149 -1.47 -7.43 -13.98
N GLU A 150 -0.35 -7.32 -13.26
CA GLU A 150 0.92 -7.92 -13.67
C GLU A 150 0.91 -9.46 -13.55
N ILE A 151 0.34 -10.01 -12.47
CA ILE A 151 0.12 -11.45 -12.33
C ILE A 151 -0.69 -12.01 -13.51
N LYS A 152 -1.78 -11.30 -13.87
CA LYS A 152 -2.61 -11.65 -15.02
C LYS A 152 -1.84 -11.53 -16.34
N ARG A 153 -1.07 -10.46 -16.53
CA ARG A 153 -0.25 -10.22 -17.73
C ARG A 153 0.79 -11.34 -17.94
N LEU A 154 1.36 -11.87 -16.85
CA LEU A 154 2.32 -12.97 -16.88
C LEU A 154 1.67 -14.35 -17.04
N GLY A 155 0.34 -14.45 -16.94
CA GLY A 155 -0.38 -15.73 -17.08
C GLY A 155 -0.20 -16.68 -15.90
N ILE A 156 0.17 -16.17 -14.72
CA ILE A 156 0.43 -16.97 -13.50
C ILE A 156 -0.68 -16.81 -12.45
N GLU A 157 -1.85 -16.31 -12.86
CA GLU A 157 -3.01 -16.10 -11.97
C GLU A 157 -3.50 -17.41 -11.34
N SER A 158 -3.54 -18.50 -12.11
CA SER A 158 -4.01 -19.80 -11.62
C SER A 158 -3.10 -20.40 -10.54
N SER A 159 -1.80 -20.16 -10.60
CA SER A 159 -0.86 -20.68 -9.58
C SER A 159 -0.85 -19.84 -8.30
N LEU A 160 -1.34 -18.59 -8.36
CA LEU A 160 -1.34 -17.66 -7.22
C LEU A 160 -2.75 -17.36 -6.69
N SER A 161 -3.80 -18.00 -7.24
CA SER A 161 -5.19 -17.71 -6.91
C SER A 161 -5.49 -17.85 -5.42
N ASP A 162 -4.96 -18.90 -4.79
CA ASP A 162 -5.23 -19.20 -3.38
C ASP A 162 -4.63 -18.12 -2.46
N LYS A 163 -3.40 -17.69 -2.75
CA LYS A 163 -2.74 -16.58 -2.02
C LYS A 163 -3.48 -15.26 -2.23
N ILE A 164 -3.89 -14.96 -3.46
CA ILE A 164 -4.67 -13.75 -3.78
C ILE A 164 -5.99 -13.76 -3.01
N TYR A 165 -6.70 -14.90 -3.00
CA TYR A 165 -7.95 -15.06 -2.27
C TYR A 165 -7.73 -14.87 -0.76
N GLN A 166 -6.72 -15.52 -0.19
CA GLN A 166 -6.39 -15.42 1.22
C GLN A 166 -6.07 -13.98 1.63
N ILE A 167 -5.29 -13.23 0.83
CA ILE A 167 -5.01 -11.82 1.09
C ILE A 167 -6.32 -11.02 1.11
N LYS A 168 -7.18 -11.19 0.10
CA LYS A 168 -8.47 -10.48 0.05
C LYS A 168 -9.35 -10.79 1.25
N GLU A 169 -9.44 -12.05 1.64
CA GLU A 169 -10.23 -12.51 2.80
C GLU A 169 -9.71 -11.89 4.11
N GLU A 170 -8.40 -11.89 4.33
CA GLU A 170 -7.79 -11.31 5.52
C GLU A 170 -7.99 -9.79 5.59
N TYR A 171 -7.86 -9.08 4.47
CA TYR A 171 -8.15 -7.64 4.40
C TYR A 171 -9.63 -7.32 4.64
N GLN A 172 -10.55 -8.16 4.18
CA GLN A 172 -11.97 -8.02 4.49
C GLN A 172 -12.23 -8.18 6.00
N LYS A 173 -11.70 -9.22 6.63
CA LYS A 173 -11.81 -9.43 8.09
C LYS A 173 -11.25 -8.24 8.87
N MET A 174 -10.07 -7.75 8.48
CA MET A 174 -9.43 -6.58 9.08
C MET A 174 -10.26 -5.30 8.92
N SER A 175 -10.88 -5.11 7.75
CA SER A 175 -11.80 -4.00 7.49
C SER A 175 -13.00 -4.05 8.44
N GLU A 176 -13.64 -5.20 8.61
CA GLU A 176 -14.78 -5.34 9.52
C GLU A 176 -14.44 -5.01 10.97
N ILE A 177 -13.24 -5.37 11.43
CA ILE A 177 -12.74 -5.01 12.76
C ILE A 177 -12.56 -3.49 12.87
N TYR A 178 -11.86 -2.87 11.91
CA TYR A 178 -11.65 -1.41 11.90
C TYR A 178 -12.96 -0.63 11.83
N GLN A 179 -13.92 -1.05 10.99
CA GLN A 179 -15.20 -0.35 10.85
C GLN A 179 -16.03 -0.38 12.14
N LYS A 180 -15.87 -1.41 12.99
CA LYS A 180 -16.52 -1.50 14.30
C LYS A 180 -15.88 -0.57 15.34
N SER A 181 -14.58 -0.30 15.23
CA SER A 181 -13.84 0.52 16.21
C SER A 181 -13.62 1.98 15.79
N LYS A 182 -13.87 2.35 14.52
CA LYS A 182 -13.53 3.69 14.00
C LYS A 182 -14.31 4.85 14.62
N ILE A 183 -15.48 4.61 15.22
CA ILE A 183 -16.34 5.68 15.80
C ILE A 183 -15.63 6.41 16.95
N ASP A 184 -14.70 5.72 17.62
CA ASP A 184 -14.04 6.23 18.83
C ASP A 184 -12.67 6.88 18.56
N ASN A 185 -12.16 6.85 17.32
CA ASN A 185 -10.84 7.40 17.02
C ASN A 185 -10.89 8.87 16.57
N LYS A 186 -9.83 9.63 16.84
CA LYS A 186 -9.71 11.06 16.51
C LYS A 186 -9.00 11.31 15.18
N ILE A 187 -9.04 10.33 14.27
CA ILE A 187 -8.40 10.45 12.96
C ILE A 187 -9.17 11.49 12.14
N PRO A 188 -8.51 12.53 11.59
CA PRO A 188 -9.19 13.50 10.76
C PRO A 188 -9.88 12.85 9.56
N LEU A 189 -11.02 13.43 9.16
CA LEU A 189 -11.81 12.99 8.02
C LEU A 189 -12.47 11.60 8.19
N ASN A 190 -12.56 11.06 9.41
CA ASN A 190 -13.41 9.88 9.69
C ASN A 190 -14.90 10.22 9.79
#